data_AF-A0A434RQQ9-F1
#
_entry.id   AF-A0A434RQQ9-F1
#
_cell.length_a   1.000
_cell.length_b   1.000
_cell.length_c   1.000
_cell.angle_alpha   90.00
_cell.angle_beta   90.00
_cell.angle_gamma   90.00
#
_symmetry.space_group_name_H-M   'P 1'
#
loop_
_entity.id
_entity.type
_entity.pdbx_description
1 polymer ?
#
loop_
_entity_poly.entity_id
_entity_poly.type
_entity_poly.pdbx_seq_one_letter_code
_entity_poly.pdbx_strand_id
1 'polypeptide(L)'
;MATITPQKKSTAARHGFKTGEFIVYPAHGVGQIVAIDEQEVAGHKLELFVIDFQKDKMRLKVPVAKATSIGMRKLSEEDYVDRALKVVQGRARIKRTMWSRRAQEYDAKINSGDLISISEVVRDLYRADNQPEQS
;
A
#
# COMPACT_ATOMS: atom_id res chain seq x y z
N MET A 1 45.47 18.41 -0.67
CA MET A 1 44.20 18.53 0.06
C MET A 1 43.13 17.84 -0.79
N ALA A 2 42.76 16.60 -0.44
CA ALA A 2 41.83 15.80 -1.23
C ALA A 2 40.40 16.02 -0.74
N THR A 3 39.56 16.63 -1.59
CA THR A 3 38.13 16.80 -1.39
C THR A 3 37.40 15.47 -1.60
N ILE A 4 36.86 14.90 -0.52
CA ILE A 4 36.05 13.69 -0.55
C ILE A 4 34.63 14.11 -0.95
N THR A 5 34.24 13.83 -2.19
CA THR A 5 32.88 14.03 -2.68
C THR A 5 31.97 12.95 -2.06
N PRO A 6 30.83 13.28 -1.43
CA PRO A 6 29.95 12.25 -0.87
C PRO A 6 29.26 11.52 -2.01
N GLN A 7 29.57 10.23 -2.16
CA GLN A 7 28.95 9.36 -3.14
C GLN A 7 27.44 9.23 -2.89
N LYS A 8 26.65 9.63 -3.89
CA LYS A 8 25.24 9.30 -4.04
C LYS A 8 25.11 7.76 -4.17
N LYS A 9 24.94 7.04 -3.05
CA LYS A 9 24.55 5.63 -3.06
C LYS A 9 23.23 5.49 -3.84
N SER A 10 23.25 4.62 -4.85
CA SER A 10 22.25 4.47 -5.90
C SER A 10 20.84 4.17 -5.37
N THR A 11 19.86 4.92 -5.85
CA THR A 11 18.41 4.79 -5.63
C THR A 11 17.82 3.43 -6.05
N ALA A 12 18.57 2.60 -6.78
CA ALA A 12 18.10 1.33 -7.35
C ALA A 12 17.92 0.21 -6.30
N ALA A 13 18.71 0.20 -5.23
CA ALA A 13 18.64 -0.86 -4.21
C ALA A 13 17.43 -0.72 -3.26
N ARG A 14 16.87 0.49 -3.13
CA ARG A 14 15.83 0.82 -2.16
C ARG A 14 14.41 0.67 -2.71
N HIS A 15 14.24 0.01 -3.86
CA HIS A 15 12.95 -0.18 -4.53
C HIS A 15 12.13 1.13 -4.67
N GLY A 16 12.83 2.25 -4.84
CA GLY A 16 12.22 3.57 -4.96
C GLY A 16 11.73 4.21 -3.65
N PHE A 17 11.86 3.56 -2.49
CA PHE A 17 11.48 4.13 -1.19
C PHE A 17 12.56 5.05 -0.62
N LYS A 18 12.15 6.20 -0.07
CA LYS A 18 13.05 7.16 0.58
C LYS A 18 12.70 7.36 2.06
N THR A 19 13.68 7.78 2.85
CA THR A 19 13.45 8.26 4.22
C THR A 19 12.52 9.47 4.20
N GLY A 20 11.55 9.50 5.10
CA GLY A 20 10.51 10.53 5.20
C GLY A 20 9.28 10.27 4.34
N GLU A 21 9.33 9.29 3.43
CA GLU A 21 8.20 8.93 2.57
C GLU A 21 7.17 8.10 3.35
N PHE A 22 5.89 8.32 3.03
CA PHE A 22 4.80 7.53 3.58
C PHE A 22 4.54 6.31 2.69
N ILE A 23 4.29 5.18 3.34
CA ILE A 23 4.05 3.89 2.71
C ILE A 23 2.82 3.23 3.30
N VAL A 24 2.26 2.25 2.59
CA VAL A 24 1.17 1.41 3.06
C VAL A 24 1.68 0.00 3.27
N TYR A 25 1.45 -0.53 4.45
CA TYR A 25 1.70 -1.93 4.82
C TYR A 25 0.36 -2.66 4.94
N PRO A 26 0.10 -3.75 4.20
CA PRO A 26 -1.21 -4.39 4.13
C PRO A 26 -1.85 -4.72 5.49
N ALA A 27 -1.06 -5.12 6.50
CA ALA A 27 -1.58 -5.48 7.83
C ALA A 27 -1.75 -4.31 8.80
N HIS A 28 -1.00 -3.22 8.62
CA HIS A 28 -0.88 -2.11 9.60
C HIS A 28 -1.30 -0.75 9.04
N GLY A 29 -1.61 -0.68 7.75
CA GLY A 29 -2.04 0.55 7.09
C GLY A 29 -0.88 1.49 6.80
N VAL A 30 -1.11 2.79 6.97
CA VAL A 30 -0.16 3.84 6.59
C VAL A 30 0.93 3.97 7.65
N GLY A 31 2.19 3.91 7.21
CA GLY A 31 3.37 4.16 8.03
C GLY A 31 4.32 5.13 7.35
N GLN A 32 5.23 5.73 8.12
CA GLN A 32 6.26 6.62 7.60
C GLN A 32 7.64 5.98 7.76
N ILE A 33 8.48 6.04 6.72
CA ILE A 33 9.86 5.58 6.82
C ILE A 33 10.66 6.62 7.60
N VAL A 34 11.08 6.31 8.82
CA VAL A 34 11.87 7.22 9.66
C VAL A 34 13.34 7.21 9.25
N ALA A 35 13.89 6.02 9.07
CA ALA A 35 15.31 5.83 8.77
C ALA A 35 15.56 4.52 8.02
N ILE A 36 16.75 4.42 7.43
CA ILE A 36 17.27 3.18 6.86
C ILE A 36 18.49 2.80 7.69
N ASP A 37 18.41 1.64 8.32
CA ASP A 37 19.42 1.09 9.23
C ASP A 37 20.21 0.00 8.48
N GLU A 38 21.53 0.00 8.59
CA GLU A 38 22.39 -1.07 8.05
C GLU A 38 22.79 -1.98 9.22
N GLN A 39 22.27 -3.21 9.27
CA GLN A 39 22.60 -4.17 10.33
C GLN A 39 23.39 -5.35 9.76
N GLU A 40 24.49 -5.71 10.42
CA GLU A 40 25.27 -6.89 10.08
C GLU A 40 24.75 -8.09 10.90
N VAL A 41 24.17 -9.07 10.21
CA VAL A 41 23.67 -10.31 10.83
C VAL A 41 24.40 -11.48 10.19
N ALA A 42 25.10 -12.27 11.00
CA ALA A 42 25.88 -13.43 10.56
C ALA A 42 26.92 -13.11 9.45
N GLY A 43 27.58 -11.95 9.53
CA GLY A 43 28.59 -11.51 8.55
C GLY A 43 28.03 -10.98 7.22
N HIS A 44 26.70 -10.91 7.09
CA HIS A 44 26.03 -10.30 5.94
C HIS A 44 25.43 -8.95 6.33
N LYS A 45 25.74 -7.91 5.55
CA LYS A 45 25.16 -6.57 5.71
C LYS A 45 23.76 -6.53 5.11
N LEU A 46 22.77 -6.24 5.94
CA LEU A 46 21.37 -6.12 5.57
C LEU A 46 20.92 -4.67 5.78
N GLU A 47 20.33 -4.07 4.75
CA GLU A 47 19.60 -2.80 4.90
C GLU A 47 18.18 -3.09 5.41
N LEU A 48 17.75 -2.37 6.44
CA LEU A 48 16.41 -2.43 7.03
C LEU A 48 15.74 -1.05 7.00
N PHE A 49 14.49 -0.99 6.57
CA PHE A 49 13.62 0.16 6.75
C PHE A 49 13.07 0.20 8.17
N VAL A 50 13.22 1.33 8.85
CA VAL A 50 12.54 1.63 10.11
C VAL A 50 11.26 2.40 9.78
N ILE A 51 10.11 1.75 9.95
CA ILE A 51 8.79 2.31 9.64
C ILE A 51 8.07 2.59 10.94
N ASP A 52 7.54 3.80 11.08
CA ASP A 52 6.74 4.24 12.23
C ASP A 52 5.26 4.30 11.84
N PHE A 53 4.44 3.55 12.57
CA PHE A 53 3.00 3.52 12.40
C PHE A 53 2.35 4.40 13.46
N GLN A 54 1.82 5.56 13.04
CA GLN A 54 1.20 6.54 13.95
C GLN A 54 -0.05 5.99 14.64
N LYS A 55 -0.81 5.13 13.94
CA LYS A 55 -2.06 4.55 14.46
C LYS A 55 -1.82 3.61 15.64
N ASP A 56 -0.83 2.72 15.51
CA ASP A 56 -0.56 1.68 16.50
C ASP A 56 0.61 2.05 17.44
N LYS A 57 1.20 3.24 17.29
CA LYS A 57 2.42 3.70 17.99
C LYS A 57 3.55 2.66 17.99
N MET A 58 3.70 1.95 16.87
CA MET A 58 4.64 0.84 16.72
C MET A 58 5.70 1.16 15.66
N ARG A 59 6.92 0.67 15.87
CA ARG A 59 8.01 0.73 14.88
C ARG A 59 8.34 -0.66 14.37
N LEU A 60 8.27 -0.83 13.06
CA LEU A 60 8.59 -2.09 12.38
C LEU A 60 9.92 -1.94 11.64
N LYS A 61 10.79 -2.95 11.75
CA LYS A 61 12.00 -3.07 10.93
C LYS A 61 11.76 -4.06 9.80
N VAL A 62 11.82 -3.62 8.55
CA VAL A 62 11.60 -4.47 7.38
C VAL A 62 12.85 -4.49 6.50
N PRO A 63 13.45 -5.67 6.22
CA PRO A 63 14.58 -5.77 5.30
C PRO A 63 14.20 -5.26 3.90
N VAL A 64 15.06 -4.45 3.29
CA VAL A 64 14.81 -3.86 1.96
C VAL A 64 14.53 -4.93 0.91
N ALA A 65 15.22 -6.07 0.99
CA ALA A 65 15.04 -7.20 0.07
C ALA A 65 13.63 -7.82 0.12
N LYS A 66 12.92 -7.72 1.26
CA LYS A 66 11.59 -8.31 1.44
C LYS A 66 10.46 -7.27 1.35
N ALA A 67 10.78 -5.98 1.26
CA ALA A 67 9.79 -4.91 1.24
C ALA A 67 8.70 -5.13 0.17
N THR A 68 9.11 -5.40 -1.08
CA THR A 68 8.19 -5.66 -2.19
C THR A 68 7.42 -6.97 -2.02
N SER A 69 8.07 -8.04 -1.54
CA SER A 69 7.44 -9.35 -1.35
C SER A 69 6.37 -9.37 -0.26
N ILE A 70 6.52 -8.52 0.76
CA ILE A 70 5.54 -8.37 1.85
C ILE A 70 4.37 -7.45 1.44
N GLY A 71 4.45 -6.85 0.24
CA GLY A 71 3.41 -5.97 -0.27
C GLY A 71 3.48 -4.55 0.28
N MET A 72 4.66 -4.06 0.66
CA MET A 72 4.85 -2.63 0.91
C MET A 72 4.56 -1.84 -0.37
N ARG A 73 3.68 -0.85 -0.26
CA ARG A 73 3.26 -0.02 -1.38
C ARG A 73 3.48 1.45 -1.09
N LYS A 74 3.71 2.23 -2.14
CA LYS A 74 3.70 3.69 -2.07
C LYS A 74 2.27 4.19 -1.96
N LEU A 75 2.10 5.37 -1.38
CA LEU A 75 0.82 6.09 -1.48
C LEU A 75 0.53 6.47 -2.92
N SER A 76 -0.76 6.47 -3.25
CA SER A 76 -1.25 6.94 -4.54
C SER A 76 -1.20 8.46 -4.61
N GLU A 77 -1.00 8.97 -5.83
CA GLU A 77 -1.03 10.41 -6.10
C GLU A 77 -2.45 10.99 -5.98
N GLU A 78 -2.54 12.31 -5.79
CA GLU A 78 -3.82 13.02 -5.63
C GLU A 78 -4.77 12.81 -6.83
N ASP A 79 -4.23 12.73 -8.06
CA ASP A 79 -5.03 12.44 -9.27
C ASP A 79 -5.72 11.08 -9.23
N TYR A 80 -5.10 10.08 -8.60
CA TYR A 80 -5.73 8.78 -8.40
C TYR A 80 -6.82 8.84 -7.33
N VAL A 81 -6.63 9.66 -6.31
CA VAL A 81 -7.63 9.89 -5.26
C VAL A 81 -8.87 10.59 -5.81
N ASP A 82 -8.71 11.61 -6.64
CA ASP A 82 -9.84 12.31 -7.27
C ASP A 82 -10.64 11.37 -8.18
N ARG A 83 -9.94 10.55 -8.99
CA ARG A 83 -10.59 9.52 -9.81
C ARG A 83 -11.32 8.48 -8.98
N ALA A 84 -10.70 8.00 -7.91
CA ALA A 84 -11.32 7.06 -6.98
C ALA A 84 -12.61 7.62 -6.39
N LEU A 85 -12.59 8.89 -5.95
CA LEU A 85 -13.76 9.58 -5.41
C LEU A 85 -14.90 9.68 -6.43
N LYS A 86 -14.59 10.04 -7.67
CA LYS A 86 -15.55 10.06 -8.78
C LYS A 86 -16.15 8.68 -9.05
N VAL A 87 -15.35 7.61 -8.93
CA VAL A 87 -15.82 6.23 -9.11
C VAL A 87 -16.79 5.86 -7.99
N VAL A 88 -16.49 6.16 -6.73
CA VAL A 88 -17.39 5.87 -5.58
C VAL A 88 -18.71 6.62 -5.69
N GLN A 89 -18.69 7.88 -6.13
CA GLN A 89 -19.89 8.69 -6.32
C GLN A 89 -20.75 8.28 -7.53
N GLY A 90 -20.23 7.42 -8.41
CA GLY A 90 -20.96 6.92 -9.57
C GLY A 90 -22.10 5.96 -9.22
N ARG A 91 -22.96 5.63 -10.20
CA ARG A 91 -23.99 4.61 -10.02
C ARG A 91 -23.38 3.21 -9.90
N ALA A 92 -23.76 2.48 -8.85
CA ALA A 92 -23.42 1.08 -8.68
C ALA A 92 -23.93 0.25 -9.87
N ARG A 93 -23.08 -0.61 -10.43
CA ARG A 93 -23.43 -1.50 -11.54
C ARG A 93 -23.33 -2.95 -11.09
N ILE A 94 -24.35 -3.41 -10.37
CA ILE A 94 -24.39 -4.78 -9.85
C ILE A 94 -24.68 -5.74 -11.01
N LYS A 95 -23.71 -6.59 -11.37
CA LYS A 95 -23.92 -7.69 -12.33
C LYS A 95 -24.78 -8.78 -11.70
N ARG A 96 -25.74 -9.39 -12.42
CA ARG A 96 -26.61 -10.48 -11.91
C ARG A 96 -25.96 -11.88 -11.90
N THR A 97 -24.64 -11.97 -11.68
CA THR A 97 -23.91 -13.25 -11.63
C THR A 97 -24.05 -13.92 -10.25
N MET A 98 -23.86 -15.24 -10.11
CA MET A 98 -23.86 -15.90 -8.79
C MET A 98 -22.93 -15.20 -7.77
N TRP A 99 -23.41 -15.03 -6.53
CA TRP A 99 -22.71 -14.35 -5.44
C TRP A 99 -21.28 -14.84 -5.22
N SER A 100 -21.07 -16.16 -5.21
CA SER A 100 -19.74 -16.76 -5.01
C SER A 100 -18.68 -16.21 -5.97
N ARG A 101 -19.04 -16.05 -7.25
CA ARG A 101 -18.13 -15.51 -8.26
C ARG A 101 -17.86 -14.02 -8.05
N ARG A 102 -18.84 -13.25 -7.58
CA ARG A 102 -18.65 -11.82 -7.24
C ARG A 102 -17.76 -11.66 -6.02
N ALA A 103 -17.97 -12.48 -4.98
CA ALA A 103 -17.16 -12.44 -3.76
C ALA A 103 -15.68 -12.71 -4.08
N GLN A 104 -15.40 -13.70 -4.93
CA GLN A 104 -14.04 -13.99 -5.38
C GLN A 104 -13.43 -12.85 -6.20
N GLU A 105 -14.20 -12.22 -7.10
CA GLU A 105 -13.74 -11.06 -7.87
C GLU A 105 -13.46 -9.85 -6.98
N TYR A 106 -14.30 -9.59 -5.97
CA TYR A 106 -14.11 -8.50 -5.02
C TYR A 106 -12.91 -8.74 -4.12
N ASP A 107 -12.72 -9.97 -3.63
CA ASP A 107 -11.54 -10.33 -2.84
C ASP A 107 -10.25 -10.17 -3.65
N ALA A 108 -10.25 -10.58 -4.92
CA ALA A 108 -9.14 -10.35 -5.83
C ALA A 108 -8.86 -8.84 -6.03
N LYS A 109 -9.90 -8.01 -6.18
CA LYS A 109 -9.76 -6.55 -6.29
C LYS A 109 -9.21 -5.92 -5.01
N ILE A 110 -9.65 -6.37 -3.83
CA ILE A 110 -9.14 -5.90 -2.54
C ILE A 110 -7.66 -6.26 -2.39
N ASN A 111 -7.29 -7.49 -2.71
CA ASN A 111 -5.91 -7.98 -2.63
C ASN A 111 -4.99 -7.36 -3.70
N SER A 112 -5.54 -6.93 -4.85
CA SER A 112 -4.77 -6.23 -5.89
C SER A 112 -4.16 -4.92 -5.39
N GLY A 113 -4.81 -4.27 -4.42
CA GLY A 113 -4.33 -3.04 -3.83
C GLY A 113 -4.46 -1.80 -4.73
N ASP A 114 -5.13 -1.91 -5.87
CA ASP A 114 -5.44 -0.75 -6.71
C ASP A 114 -6.58 0.07 -6.12
N LEU A 115 -6.35 1.39 -5.97
CA LEU A 115 -7.31 2.31 -5.34
C LEU A 115 -8.63 2.39 -6.12
N ILE A 116 -8.56 2.35 -7.45
CA ILE A 116 -9.76 2.42 -8.31
C ILE A 116 -10.57 1.13 -8.18
N SER A 117 -9.91 -0.02 -8.23
CA SER A 117 -10.54 -1.33 -8.07
C SER A 117 -11.24 -1.47 -6.71
N ILE A 118 -10.61 -1.00 -5.62
CA ILE A 118 -11.22 -0.99 -4.28
C ILE A 118 -12.43 -0.04 -4.25
N SER A 119 -12.33 1.12 -4.88
CA SER A 119 -13.42 2.09 -4.98
C SER A 119 -14.65 1.53 -5.69
N GLU A 120 -14.46 0.71 -6.71
CA GLU A 120 -15.55 -0.02 -7.37
C GLU A 120 -16.23 -1.02 -6.43
N VAL A 121 -15.44 -1.80 -5.69
CA VAL A 121 -15.97 -2.78 -4.72
C VAL A 121 -16.79 -2.08 -3.65
N VAL A 122 -16.28 -0.96 -3.11
CA VAL A 122 -17.01 -0.15 -2.13
C VAL A 122 -18.31 0.39 -2.74
N ARG A 123 -18.28 0.96 -3.95
CA ARG A 123 -19.50 1.44 -4.64
C ARG A 123 -20.52 0.33 -4.85
N ASP A 124 -20.08 -0.85 -5.29
CA ASP A 124 -20.97 -1.95 -5.65
C ASP A 124 -21.52 -2.70 -4.43
N LEU A 125 -20.82 -2.65 -3.28
CA LEU A 125 -21.29 -3.17 -1.98
C LEU A 125 -22.07 -2.13 -1.16
N TYR A 126 -21.85 -0.84 -1.41
CA TYR A 126 -22.52 0.25 -0.68
C TYR A 126 -24.02 0.24 -1.00
N ARG A 127 -24.81 -0.19 -0.01
CA ARG A 127 -26.27 -0.20 -0.06
C ARG A 127 -26.78 1.19 0.28
N ALA A 128 -27.56 1.80 -0.61
CA ALA A 128 -28.45 2.88 -0.20
C ALA A 128 -29.56 2.29 0.68
N ASP A 129 -29.98 3.00 1.74
CA ASP A 129 -31.01 2.60 2.72
C ASP A 129 -32.32 2.03 2.11
N ASN A 130 -32.58 2.30 0.83
CA ASN A 130 -33.80 1.89 0.13
C ASN A 130 -33.73 0.54 -0.63
N GLN A 131 -32.72 -0.30 -0.43
CA GLN A 131 -32.62 -1.60 -1.13
C GLN A 131 -32.98 -2.81 -0.25
N PRO A 132 -34.03 -3.59 -0.62
CA PRO A 132 -34.42 -4.78 0.14
C PRO A 132 -33.32 -5.85 0.10
N GLU A 133 -33.33 -6.68 1.14
CA GLU A 133 -32.37 -7.75 1.42
C GLU A 133 -32.19 -8.68 0.21
N GLN A 134 -30.96 -8.78 -0.29
CA GLN A 134 -30.59 -9.73 -1.34
C GLN A 134 -30.05 -10.98 -0.65
N SER A 135 -30.91 -12.00 -0.53
CA SER A 135 -30.50 -13.39 -0.24
C SER A 135 -29.81 -14.03 -1.44
#